data_AF-A0A7X5VQW5-F1
#
_entry.id   AF-A0A7X5VQW5-F1
#
_cell.length_a   1.000
_cell.length_b   1.000
_cell.length_c   1.000
_cell.angle_alpha   90.00
_cell.angle_beta   90.00
_cell.angle_gamma   90.00
#
_symmetry.space_group_name_H-M   'P 1'
#
loop_
_entity.id
_entity.type
_entity.pdbx_description
1 polymer ?
#
loop_
_entity_poly.entity_id
_entity_poly.type
_entity_poly.pdbx_seq_one_letter_code
_entity_poly.pdbx_strand_id
1 'polypeptide(L)' 'VRRDEDGYYWITGRVDDVLNVSGHRMGTAEVESALVAHENVAEAAVVGYPHDIKG' A
#
# COMPACT_ATOMS: atom_id res chain seq x y z
N VAL A 1 0.91 -17.96 4.24
CA VAL A 1 1.39 -17.87 5.65
C VAL A 1 2.66 -18.68 5.76
N ARG A 2 3.81 -18.02 5.99
CA ARG A 2 5.12 -18.70 6.10
C ARG A 2 5.40 -18.91 7.58
N ARG A 3 5.60 -20.16 8.00
CA ARG A 3 5.94 -20.55 9.36
C ARG A 3 7.41 -20.98 9.37
N ASP A 4 8.20 -20.46 10.29
CA ASP A 4 9.58 -20.91 10.45
C ASP A 4 9.66 -22.23 11.24
N GLU A 5 10.88 -22.78 11.33
CA GLU A 5 11.15 -24.05 12.01
C GLU A 5 10.93 -23.96 13.53
N ASP A 6 11.00 -22.75 14.09
CA ASP A 6 10.74 -22.45 15.51
C ASP A 6 9.24 -22.23 15.81
N GLY A 7 8.39 -22.29 14.78
CA GLY A 7 6.94 -22.24 14.89
C GLY A 7 6.33 -20.84 14.90
N TYR A 8 7.11 -19.80 14.65
CA TYR A 8 6.65 -18.42 14.53
C TYR A 8 6.08 -18.14 13.14
N TYR A 9 5.09 -17.26 13.12
CA TYR A 9 4.41 -16.82 11.91
C TYR A 9 4.99 -15.51 11.40
N TRP A 10 5.42 -15.51 10.15
CA TRP A 10 5.92 -14.31 9.48
C TRP A 10 4.80 -13.68 8.66
N ILE A 11 4.40 -12.46 9.05
CA ILE A 11 3.41 -11.64 8.33
C ILE A 11 4.17 -10.79 7.32
N THR A 12 4.26 -11.26 6.08
CA THR A 12 5.04 -10.62 4.99
C THR A 12 4.31 -9.44 4.34
N GLY A 13 3.52 -8.68 5.09
CA GLY A 13 2.75 -7.56 4.55
C GLY A 13 1.52 -7.99 3.73
N ARG A 14 1.05 -7.10 2.86
CA ARG A 14 -0.20 -7.27 2.10
C ARG A 14 0.10 -7.71 0.67
N VAL A 15 -0.75 -8.58 0.14
CA VAL A 15 -0.69 -9.03 -1.26
C VAL A 15 -1.48 -8.10 -2.19
N ASP A 16 -2.49 -7.40 -1.67
CA ASP A 16 -3.37 -6.51 -2.46
C ASP A 16 -2.95 -5.03 -2.37
N ASP A 17 -3.37 -4.23 -3.36
CA ASP A 17 -3.02 -2.81 -3.59
C ASP A 17 -3.62 -1.83 -2.56
N VAL A 18 -3.28 -2.02 -1.30
CA VAL A 18 -3.80 -1.19 -0.21
C VAL A 18 -2.69 -0.83 0.74
N LEU A 19 -2.56 0.48 0.95
CA LEU A 19 -1.55 1.09 1.79
C LEU A 19 -2.12 1.34 3.19
N ASN A 20 -1.27 1.18 4.19
CA ASN A 20 -1.56 1.62 5.55
C ASN A 20 -0.71 2.85 5.84
N VAL A 21 -1.36 4.01 5.92
CA VAL A 21 -0.70 5.27 6.22
C VAL A 21 -1.28 5.79 7.53
N SER A 22 -0.45 5.83 8.58
CA SER A 22 -0.87 6.31 9.92
C SER A 22 -2.13 5.61 10.45
N GLY A 23 -2.28 4.31 10.22
CA GLY A 23 -3.43 3.52 10.67
C GLY A 23 -4.66 3.59 9.76
N HIS A 24 -4.61 4.36 8.66
CA HIS A 24 -5.69 4.45 7.70
C HIS A 24 -5.44 3.50 6.54
N ARG A 25 -6.45 2.69 6.23
CA ARG A 25 -6.43 1.75 5.11
C ARG A 25 -6.90 2.48 3.85
N MET A 26 -5.98 2.74 2.92
CA MET A 26 -6.28 3.43 1.65
C MET A 26 -5.99 2.52 0.46
N GLY A 27 -6.92 2.43 -0.49
CA GLY A 27 -6.67 1.75 -1.76
C GLY A 27 -5.84 2.62 -2.69
N THR A 28 -4.90 2.03 -3.44
CA THR A 28 -4.13 2.78 -4.46
C THR A 28 -5.04 3.36 -5.55
N ALA A 29 -6.06 2.60 -5.96
CA ALA A 29 -7.03 2.99 -6.99
C ALA A 29 -7.78 4.30 -6.68
N GLU A 30 -8.07 4.57 -5.40
CA GLU A 30 -8.75 5.80 -4.98
C GLU A 30 -7.84 7.03 -5.20
N VAL A 31 -6.56 6.88 -4.89
CA VAL A 31 -5.56 7.93 -5.05
C VAL A 31 -5.21 8.13 -6.53
N GLU A 32 -5.08 7.05 -7.30
CA GLU A 32 -4.88 7.09 -8.76
C GLU A 32 -6.03 7.79 -9.47
N SER A 33 -7.28 7.46 -9.10
CA SER A 33 -8.47 8.11 -9.65
C SER A 33 -8.49 9.62 -9.39
N ALA A 34 -8.06 10.05 -8.19
CA ALA A 34 -7.96 11.46 -7.85
C ALA A 34 -6.87 12.18 -8.67
N LEU A 35 -5.75 11.51 -8.96
CA LEU A 35 -4.66 12.07 -9.77
C LEU A 35 -5.03 12.20 -11.25
N VAL A 36 -5.67 11.18 -11.83
CA VAL A 36 -6.11 11.18 -13.24
C VAL A 36 -7.26 12.16 -13.49
N ALA A 37 -8.01 12.57 -12.46
CA ALA A 37 -9.03 13.60 -12.60
C ALA A 37 -8.48 14.98 -13.01
N HIS A 38 -7.17 15.20 -12.90
CA HIS A 38 -6.54 16.47 -13.29
C HIS A 38 -6.24 16.50 -14.80
N GLU A 39 -6.67 17.55 -15.50
CA GLU A 39 -6.64 17.67 -16.98
C GLU A 39 -5.26 17.45 -17.61
N ASN A 40 -4.19 17.79 -16.88
CA ASN A 40 -2.80 17.62 -17.33
C ASN A 40 -2.20 16.23 -17.03
N VAL A 41 -2.96 15.28 -16.49
CA VAL A 41 -2.48 13.94 -16.11
C VAL A 41 -3.10 12.90 -17.05
N ALA A 42 -2.25 12.20 -17.81
CA ALA A 42 -2.70 11.15 -18.71
C ALA A 42 -2.96 9.81 -17.98
N GLU A 43 -2.04 9.42 -17.09
CA GLU A 43 -2.10 8.19 -16.29
C GLU A 43 -1.42 8.40 -14.93
N ALA A 44 -1.82 7.63 -13.91
CA ALA A 44 -1.20 7.63 -12.59
C ALA A 44 -1.10 6.21 -12.02
N ALA A 45 -0.06 5.96 -11.23
CA ALA A 45 0.15 4.73 -10.46
C ALA A 45 0.65 5.08 -9.05
N VAL A 46 0.13 4.42 -8.02
CA VAL A 46 0.46 4.70 -6.62
C VAL A 46 1.08 3.47 -5.96
N VAL A 47 2.26 3.65 -5.37
CA VAL A 47 3.01 2.58 -4.68
C VAL A 47 3.34 2.98 -3.25
N GLY A 48 3.40 1.98 -2.36
CA GLY A 48 3.84 2.16 -0.99
C GLY A 48 5.35 2.31 -0.91
N TYR A 49 5.82 3.27 -0.12
CA TYR A 49 7.23 3.39 0.24
C TYR A 49 7.36 3.37 1.77
N PRO A 50 8.28 2.55 2.34
CA PRO A 50 8.44 2.46 3.78
C PRO A 50 8.77 3.82 4.40
N HIS A 51 8.04 4.20 5.44
CA HIS A 51 8.27 5.48 6.12
C HIS A 51 8.28 5.31 7.64
N ASP A 52 9.42 5.59 8.27
CA ASP A 52 9.68 5.32 9.70
C ASP A 52 8.62 5.85 10.67
N ILE A 53 7.98 6.98 10.35
CA ILE A 53 6.98 7.63 11.20
C ILE A 53 5.54 7.18 10.87
N LYS A 54 5.26 6.78 9.61
CA LYS A 54 3.88 6.65 9.12
C LYS A 54 3.52 5.25 8.63
N GLY A 55 4.46 4.31 8.67
CA GLY A 55 4.34 3.00 8.04
C GLY A 55 4.98 3.03 6.67
#